data_AF-A0A3M9ZQB2-F1
#
_entry.id   AF-A0A3M9ZQB2-F1
#
_cell.length_a   1.000
_cell.length_b   1.000
_cell.length_c   1.000
_cell.angle_alpha   90.00
_cell.angle_beta   90.00
_cell.angle_gamma   90.00
#
_symmetry.space_group_name_H-M   'P 1'
#
loop_
_entity.id
_entity.type
_entity.pdbx_description
1 polymer ?
#
loop_
_entity_poly.entity_id
_entity_poly.type
_entity_poly.pdbx_seq_one_letter_code
_entity_poly.pdbx_strand_id
1 'polypeptide(L)'
;MSRKGKYALATERRRLVWARVIWPLVLELGEPSFTLAQYRAKRAAVCSEAETRAASRGLASLAQKGVLLREGDLYSIHYRLIPYLRMGAGCDYATAMHEAGRL
;
A
#
# COMPACT_ATOMS: atom_id res chain seq x y z
N MET A 1 19.08 -5.38 20.88
CA MET A 1 18.72 -5.05 19.48
C MET A 1 17.87 -3.79 19.43
N SER A 2 18.42 -2.70 18.87
CA SER A 2 17.87 -1.34 18.94
C SER A 2 16.48 -1.20 18.29
N ARG A 3 15.53 -0.65 19.05
CA ARG A 3 14.15 -0.36 18.64
C ARG A 3 14.13 0.47 17.34
N LYS A 4 15.06 1.41 17.16
CA LYS A 4 15.19 2.26 15.95
C LYS A 4 15.30 1.47 14.64
N GLY A 5 16.03 0.34 14.61
CA GLY A 5 16.18 -0.47 13.40
C GLY A 5 14.87 -1.16 12.96
N LYS A 6 14.02 -1.56 13.92
CA LYS A 6 12.73 -2.19 13.62
C LYS A 6 11.72 -1.22 12.99
N TYR A 7 11.71 0.04 13.43
CA TYR A 7 10.82 1.07 12.88
C TYR A 7 11.22 1.51 11.47
N ALA A 8 12.53 1.63 11.20
CA ALA A 8 13.05 1.91 9.87
C ALA A 8 12.64 0.82 8.87
N LEU A 9 12.86 -0.45 9.22
CA LEU A 9 12.50 -1.60 8.39
C LEU A 9 10.99 -1.69 8.12
N ALA A 10 10.14 -1.39 9.11
CA ALA A 10 8.69 -1.37 8.92
C ALA A 10 8.25 -0.27 7.94
N THR A 11 8.92 0.88 7.96
CA THR A 11 8.64 2.01 7.06
C THR A 11 9.06 1.68 5.63
N GLU A 12 10.23 1.07 5.46
CA GLU A 12 10.72 0.62 4.16
C GLU A 12 9.79 -0.42 3.52
N ARG A 13 9.29 -1.37 4.31
CA ARG A 13 8.29 -2.35 3.84
C ARG A 13 7.00 -1.70 3.39
N ARG A 14 6.51 -0.69 4.09
CA ARG A 14 5.33 0.07 3.68
C ARG A 14 5.56 0.83 2.38
N ARG A 15 6.71 1.50 2.24
CA ARG A 15 7.12 2.19 1.00
C ARG A 15 7.18 1.24 -0.19
N LEU A 16 7.83 0.09 -0.02
CA LEU A 16 7.94 -0.94 -1.07
C LEU A 16 6.57 -1.44 -1.52
N VAL A 17 5.71 -1.82 -0.58
CA VAL A 17 4.37 -2.33 -0.90
C VAL A 17 3.52 -1.28 -1.58
N TRP A 18 3.56 -0.04 -1.08
CA TRP A 18 2.82 1.07 -1.68
C TRP A 18 3.25 1.31 -3.12
N ALA A 19 4.55 1.51 -3.34
CA ALA A 19 5.10 1.93 -4.62
C ALA A 19 5.09 0.83 -5.69
N ARG A 20 5.34 -0.44 -5.31
CA ARG A 20 5.47 -1.53 -6.29
C ARG A 20 4.20 -2.34 -6.50
N VAL A 21 3.31 -2.37 -5.50
CA VAL A 21 2.13 -3.24 -5.55
C VAL A 21 0.85 -2.42 -5.56
N ILE A 22 0.59 -1.64 -4.51
CA ILE A 22 -0.75 -1.06 -4.27
C ILE A 22 -1.07 0.06 -5.23
N TRP A 23 -0.21 1.09 -5.32
CA TRP A 23 -0.49 2.23 -6.20
C TRP A 23 -0.59 1.80 -7.67
N PRO A 24 0.36 0.99 -8.20
CA PRO A 24 0.22 0.46 -9.56
C PRO A 24 -1.04 -0.39 -9.75
N LEU A 25 -1.41 -1.24 -8.78
CA LEU A 25 -2.62 -2.06 -8.89
C LEU A 25 -3.89 -1.20 -8.99
N VAL A 26 -4.00 -0.16 -8.17
CA VAL A 26 -5.16 0.75 -8.18
C VAL A 26 -5.22 1.54 -9.49
N LEU A 27 -4.08 2.00 -10.01
CA LEU A 27 -4.01 2.64 -11.32
C LEU A 27 -4.40 1.68 -12.45
N GLU A 28 -3.94 0.44 -12.42
CA GLU A 28 -4.24 -0.59 -13.42
C GLU A 28 -5.72 -1.00 -13.43
N LEU A 29 -6.33 -1.07 -12.25
CA LEU A 29 -7.76 -1.36 -12.14
C LEU A 29 -8.63 -0.15 -12.47
N GLY A 30 -8.11 1.07 -12.30
CA GLY A 30 -8.90 2.30 -12.39
C GLY A 30 -9.90 2.47 -11.23
N GLU A 31 -9.81 1.61 -10.21
CA GLU A 31 -10.76 1.53 -9.10
C GLU A 31 -10.05 1.81 -7.77
N PRO A 32 -10.69 2.51 -6.81
CA PRO A 32 -10.09 2.82 -5.53
C PRO A 32 -9.95 1.58 -4.63
N SER A 33 -10.47 0.43 -5.04
CA SER A 33 -10.48 -0.80 -4.27
C SER A 33 -9.94 -2.00 -5.05
N PHE A 34 -9.43 -2.98 -4.32
CA PHE A 34 -8.90 -4.23 -4.84
C PHE A 34 -9.10 -5.36 -3.83
N THR A 35 -9.19 -6.58 -4.33
CA THR A 35 -9.30 -7.79 -3.53
C THR A 35 -7.93 -8.28 -3.06
N LEU A 36 -7.91 -9.07 -1.99
CA LEU A 36 -6.70 -9.76 -1.53
C LEU A 36 -6.08 -10.67 -2.61
N ALA A 37 -6.91 -11.25 -3.48
CA ALA A 37 -6.46 -12.05 -4.61
C ALA A 37 -5.69 -11.21 -5.65
N GLN A 38 -6.25 -10.06 -6.06
CA GLN A 38 -5.59 -9.12 -6.97
C GLN A 38 -4.26 -8.60 -6.38
N TYR A 39 -4.25 -8.26 -5.09
CA TYR A 39 -3.01 -7.90 -4.39
C TYR A 39 -1.95 -9.00 -4.45
N ARG A 40 -2.34 -10.25 -4.15
CA ARG A 40 -1.41 -11.40 -4.16
C ARG A 40 -0.85 -11.66 -5.56
N ALA A 41 -1.69 -11.56 -6.59
CA ALA A 41 -1.29 -11.72 -7.98
C ALA A 41 -0.30 -10.63 -8.39
N LYS A 42 -0.62 -9.36 -8.14
CA LYS A 42 0.29 -8.24 -8.45
C LYS A 42 1.62 -8.36 -7.72
N ARG A 43 1.58 -8.67 -6.42
CA ARG A 43 2.78 -8.89 -5.60
C ARG A 43 3.65 -10.01 -6.18
N ALA A 44 3.07 -11.15 -6.57
CA ALA A 44 3.82 -12.26 -7.14
C ALA A 44 4.49 -11.88 -8.48
N ALA A 45 3.88 -11.01 -9.27
CA ALA A 45 4.44 -10.55 -10.54
C ALA A 45 5.60 -9.56 -10.38
N VAL A 46 5.61 -8.75 -9.31
CA VAL A 46 6.54 -7.62 -9.17
C VAL A 46 7.57 -7.76 -8.06
N CYS A 47 7.40 -8.68 -7.11
CA CYS A 47 8.33 -8.88 -5.99
C CYS A 47 9.17 -10.13 -6.16
N SER A 48 10.46 -10.05 -5.80
CA SER A 48 11.27 -11.23 -5.54
C SER A 48 10.73 -12.05 -4.34
N GLU A 49 11.21 -13.27 -4.14
CA GLU A 49 10.79 -14.11 -3.00
C GLU A 49 11.06 -13.44 -1.64
N ALA A 50 12.22 -12.80 -1.50
CA ALA A 50 12.60 -12.09 -0.28
C ALA A 50 11.64 -10.91 0.01
N GLU A 51 11.28 -10.16 -1.03
CA GLU A 51 10.35 -9.04 -0.94
C GLU A 51 8.90 -9.50 -0.70
N THR A 52 8.50 -10.64 -1.25
CA THR A 52 7.16 -11.21 -1.07
C THR A 52 6.83 -11.44 0.41
N ARG A 53 7.79 -11.99 1.19
CA ARG A 53 7.64 -12.16 2.64
C ARG A 53 7.55 -10.83 3.37
N ALA A 54 8.35 -9.85 2.95
CA ALA A 54 8.35 -8.50 3.52
C ALA A 54 7.03 -7.75 3.22
N ALA A 55 6.47 -7.93 2.03
CA ALA A 55 5.29 -7.26 1.54
C ALA A 55 4.01 -7.66 2.30
N SER A 56 3.87 -8.93 2.69
CA SER A 56 2.75 -9.38 3.54
C SER A 56 2.62 -8.55 4.83
N ARG A 57 3.76 -8.18 5.43
CA ARG A 57 3.79 -7.34 6.65
C ARG A 57 3.54 -5.86 6.33
N GLY A 58 3.89 -5.40 5.13
CA GLY A 58 3.64 -4.04 4.68
C GLY A 58 2.15 -3.74 4.48
N LEU A 59 1.39 -4.65 3.84
CA LEU A 59 -0.06 -4.47 3.62
C LEU A 59 -0.83 -4.29 4.93
N ALA A 60 -0.64 -5.19 5.90
CA ALA A 60 -1.28 -5.09 7.21
C ALA A 60 -0.90 -3.79 7.94
N SER A 61 0.35 -3.35 7.80
CA SER A 61 0.80 -2.11 8.42
C SER A 61 0.23 -0.85 7.75
N LEU A 62 -0.03 -0.88 6.43
CA LEU A 62 -0.71 0.21 5.72
C LEU A 62 -2.17 0.34 6.17
N ALA A 63 -2.87 -0.79 6.36
CA ALA A 63 -4.22 -0.80 6.91
C ALA A 63 -4.27 -0.25 8.35
N GLN A 64 -3.33 -0.66 9.21
CA GLN A 64 -3.20 -0.12 10.58
C GLN A 64 -2.91 1.39 10.62
N LYS A 65 -2.38 1.94 9.53
CA LYS A 65 -2.08 3.37 9.39
C LYS A 65 -3.23 4.18 8.78
N GLY A 66 -4.35 3.53 8.43
CA GLY A 66 -5.54 4.20 7.88
C GLY A 66 -5.42 4.62 6.42
N VAL A 67 -4.30 4.36 5.75
CA VAL A 67 -4.15 4.66 4.31
C VAL A 67 -4.93 3.65 3.45
N LEU A 68 -5.21 2.48 4.01
CA LEU A 68 -6.08 1.46 3.46
C LEU A 68 -7.19 1.14 4.46
N LEU A 69 -8.40 0.99 3.95
CA LEU A 69 -9.53 0.43 4.68
C LEU A 69 -9.68 -1.03 4.25
N ARG A 70 -9.99 -1.93 5.20
CA ARG A 70 -10.16 -3.37 4.94
C ARG A 70 -11.55 -3.80 5.38
N GLU A 71 -12.28 -4.42 4.46
CA GLU A 71 -13.59 -5.03 4.69
C GLU A 71 -13.55 -6.48 4.16
N GLY A 72 -13.36 -7.44 5.06
CA GLY A 72 -13.15 -8.84 4.67
C GLY A 72 -11.89 -9.00 3.80
N ASP A 73 -12.09 -9.36 2.53
CA ASP A 73 -11.04 -9.51 1.51
C ASP A 73 -10.91 -8.31 0.56
N LEU A 74 -11.74 -7.28 0.73
CA LEU A 74 -11.65 -6.03 -0.01
C LEU A 74 -10.77 -5.03 0.73
N TYR A 75 -9.90 -4.36 -0.01
CA TYR A 75 -9.08 -3.25 0.44
C TYR A 75 -9.40 -2.02 -0.40
N SER A 76 -9.52 -0.86 0.24
CA SER A 76 -9.79 0.41 -0.45
C SER A 76 -8.79 1.46 -0.03
N ILE A 77 -8.32 2.30 -0.96
CA ILE A 77 -7.49 3.47 -0.63
C ILE A 77 -8.32 4.50 0.12
N HIS A 78 -7.68 5.28 0.99
CA HIS A 78 -8.33 6.39 1.68
C HIS A 78 -8.94 7.38 0.67
N TYR A 79 -10.16 7.90 0.93
CA TYR A 79 -10.92 8.70 -0.04
C TYR A 79 -10.17 9.95 -0.56
N ARG A 80 -9.30 10.53 0.25
CA ARG A 80 -8.43 11.67 -0.14
C ARG A 80 -7.43 11.34 -1.25
N LEU A 81 -7.22 10.05 -1.54
CA LEU A 81 -6.35 9.58 -2.62
C LEU A 81 -7.09 9.35 -3.94
N ILE A 82 -8.43 9.34 -3.94
CA ILE A 82 -9.25 9.18 -5.16
C ILE A 82 -8.96 10.27 -6.20
N PRO A 83 -8.75 11.56 -5.86
CA PRO A 83 -8.35 12.56 -6.85
C PRO A 83 -7.05 12.21 -7.57
N TYR A 84 -6.06 11.66 -6.86
CA TYR A 84 -4.78 11.24 -7.44
C TYR A 84 -4.97 10.09 -8.43
N LEU A 85 -5.84 9.13 -8.10
CA LEU A 85 -6.21 8.03 -9.00
C LEU A 85 -6.87 8.55 -10.27
N ARG A 86 -7.87 9.44 -10.13
CA ARG A 86 -8.61 10.01 -11.26
C ARG A 86 -7.73 10.79 -12.23
N MET A 87 -6.67 11.43 -11.72
CA MET A 87 -5.70 12.15 -12.53
C MET A 87 -4.59 11.25 -13.09
N GLY A 88 -4.56 9.96 -12.73
CA GLY A 88 -3.44 9.07 -13.05
C GLY A 88 -2.10 9.54 -12.48
N ALA A 89 -2.15 10.34 -11.41
CA ALA A 89 -0.98 11.02 -10.87
C ALA A 89 -0.06 10.06 -10.11
N GLY A 90 1.21 10.42 -9.99
CA GLY A 90 2.10 9.78 -9.03
C GLY A 90 1.61 10.07 -7.60
N CYS A 91 1.38 9.03 -6.81
CA CYS A 91 1.13 9.16 -5.37
C CYS A 91 2.16 8.29 -4.64
N ASP A 92 3.18 8.93 -4.09
CA ASP A 92 4.20 8.23 -3.32
C ASP A 92 3.71 7.92 -1.89
N TYR A 93 4.47 7.10 -1.16
CA TYR A 93 4.09 6.72 0.21
C TYR A 93 3.99 7.93 1.15
N ALA A 94 4.84 8.93 1.00
CA ALA A 94 4.85 10.10 1.87
C ALA A 94 3.58 10.93 1.68
N THR A 95 3.20 11.18 0.43
CA THR A 95 1.95 11.85 0.04
C THR A 95 0.75 11.06 0.53
N ALA A 96 0.71 9.75 0.29
CA ALA A 96 -0.39 8.89 0.72
C ALA A 96 -0.64 8.97 2.23
N MET A 97 0.44 8.89 3.02
CA MET A 97 0.38 8.98 4.47
C MET A 97 -0.01 10.38 4.97
N HIS A 98 0.49 11.42 4.32
CA HIS A 98 0.16 12.80 4.67
C HIS A 98 -1.31 13.11 4.41
N GLU A 99 -1.84 12.71 3.25
CA GLU A 99 -3.24 12.92 2.91
C GLU A 99 -4.17 12.11 3.80
N ALA A 100 -3.87 10.83 4.05
CA ALA A 100 -4.70 9.99 4.93
C ALA A 100 -4.64 10.39 6.42
N GLY A 101 -3.59 11.08 6.86
CA GLY A 101 -3.41 11.48 8.26
C GLY A 101 -4.08 12.80 8.66
N ARG A 102 -4.61 13.57 7.69
CA ARG A 102 -5.32 14.82 7.96
C ARG A 102 -6.75 14.48 8.41
N LEU A 103 -7.01 14.60 9.72
CA LEU A 103 -8.35 14.65 10.30
C LEU A 103 -9.02 15.97 9.88
#